data_AF-A0A7S2TTK0-F1
#
_entry.id   AF-A0A7S2TTK0-F1
#
_cell.length_a   1.000
_cell.length_b   1.000
_cell.length_c   1.000
_cell.angle_alpha   90.00
_cell.angle_beta   90.00
_cell.angle_gamma   90.00
#
_symmetry.space_group_name_H-M   'P 1'
#
loop_
_entity.id
_entity.type
_entity.pdbx_description
1 polymer ?
#
loop_
_entity_poly.entity_id
_entity_poly.type
_entity_poly.pdbx_seq_one_letter_code
_entity_poly.pdbx_strand_id
1 'polypeptide(L)'
;MKFGQKLLQMRIPDWAKFYIDYQELKYILKSHLSNPEHSDGEVDEEKGPGPQADVPDLKVSKLSGMQKCGKNQPSRDLAAMSQAFFTMLEDEINVAEAFYKKQLQSIQAQLNKAKIIYHNINDNNSQQPARIKALNALAHHLIHDIQMLVSFVELNRIAVRKITKKYSKMTSQPVEKQVVREVERLRTFMKALDLYRLRDEAEQFLMKQSKFAYRNAYTAVV
;
A
#
# COMPACT_ATOMS: atom_id res chain seq x y z
N MET A 1 -4.11 15.78 -6.23
CA MET A 1 -4.55 14.36 -6.42
C MET A 1 -5.34 13.84 -5.23
N LYS A 2 -6.61 13.44 -5.45
CA LYS A 2 -7.57 12.95 -4.43
C LYS A 2 -7.34 11.46 -4.09
N PHE A 3 -6.28 11.16 -3.33
CA PHE A 3 -5.91 9.77 -2.99
C PHE A 3 -7.04 8.97 -2.31
N GLY A 4 -7.82 9.60 -1.42
CA GLY A 4 -8.93 8.91 -0.77
C GLY A 4 -9.97 8.35 -1.76
N GLN A 5 -10.24 9.06 -2.86
CA GLN A 5 -11.11 8.56 -3.94
C GLN A 5 -10.42 7.44 -4.72
N LYS A 6 -9.13 7.60 -5.04
CA LYS A 6 -8.33 6.56 -5.71
C LYS A 6 -8.31 5.25 -4.91
N LEU A 7 -8.18 5.32 -3.59
CA LEU A 7 -8.20 4.14 -2.71
C LEU A 7 -9.55 3.42 -2.78
N LEU A 8 -10.66 4.16 -2.74
CA LEU A 8 -12.00 3.57 -2.85
C LEU A 8 -12.28 2.94 -4.22
N GLN A 9 -11.71 3.51 -5.30
CA GLN A 9 -11.88 3.00 -6.65
C GLN A 9 -11.01 1.77 -6.95
N MET A 10 -9.77 1.76 -6.45
CA MET A 10 -8.81 0.70 -6.78
C MET A 10 -8.77 -0.43 -5.74
N ARG A 11 -9.41 -0.27 -4.57
CA ARG A 11 -9.48 -1.35 -3.58
C ARG A 11 -10.29 -2.52 -4.14
N ILE A 12 -9.90 -3.70 -3.71
CA ILE A 12 -10.64 -4.93 -3.99
C ILE A 12 -11.87 -4.94 -3.07
N PRO A 13 -13.11 -5.00 -3.59
CA PRO A 13 -14.31 -4.88 -2.77
C PRO A 13 -14.38 -5.90 -1.62
N ASP A 14 -14.04 -7.15 -1.89
CA ASP A 14 -14.05 -8.24 -0.90
C ASP A 14 -13.03 -8.02 0.24
N TRP A 15 -12.00 -7.23 -0.03
CA TRP A 15 -10.92 -6.96 0.91
C TRP A 15 -11.02 -5.56 1.53
N ALA A 16 -12.10 -4.82 1.26
CA ALA A 16 -12.24 -3.41 1.63
C ALA A 16 -11.95 -3.11 3.10
N LYS A 17 -12.37 -4.00 4.01
CA LYS A 17 -12.17 -3.88 5.46
C LYS A 17 -10.74 -4.12 5.97
N PHE A 18 -9.85 -4.61 5.10
CA PHE A 18 -8.45 -4.87 5.44
C PHE A 18 -7.51 -3.77 4.91
N TYR A 19 -8.04 -2.82 4.13
CA TYR A 19 -7.30 -1.62 3.76
C TYR A 19 -7.35 -0.63 4.91
N ILE A 20 -6.24 0.09 5.09
CA ILE A 20 -6.16 1.18 6.05
C ILE A 20 -7.26 2.21 5.77
N ASP A 21 -8.10 2.50 6.77
CA ASP A 21 -9.15 3.51 6.65
C ASP A 21 -8.55 4.92 6.65
N TYR A 22 -8.16 5.35 5.45
CA TYR A 22 -7.59 6.66 5.22
C TYR A 22 -8.56 7.81 5.55
N GLN A 23 -9.88 7.59 5.46
CA GLN A 23 -10.86 8.64 5.69
C GLN A 23 -11.10 8.86 7.16
N GLU A 24 -11.21 7.78 7.94
CA GLU A 24 -11.37 7.84 9.39
C GLU A 24 -10.13 8.46 10.05
N LEU A 25 -8.93 8.01 9.66
CA LEU A 25 -7.69 8.62 10.15
C LEU A 25 -7.58 10.11 9.79
N LYS A 26 -8.08 10.50 8.60
CA LYS A 26 -8.13 11.91 8.19
C LYS A 26 -9.18 12.70 8.97
N TYR A 27 -10.30 12.10 9.32
CA TYR A 27 -11.34 12.71 10.14
C TYR A 27 -10.79 13.03 11.53
N ILE A 28 -10.10 12.09 12.17
CA ILE A 28 -9.45 12.27 13.48
C ILE A 28 -8.41 13.40 13.40
N LEU A 29 -7.55 13.40 12.38
CA LEU A 29 -6.60 14.50 12.19
C LEU A 29 -7.28 15.86 12.11
N LYS A 30 -8.44 15.94 11.44
CA LYS A 30 -9.19 17.19 11.32
C LYS A 30 -9.90 17.57 12.62
N SER A 31 -10.64 16.66 13.24
CA SER A 31 -11.41 16.96 14.46
C SER A 31 -10.51 17.44 15.60
N HIS A 32 -9.29 16.93 15.67
CA HIS A 32 -8.37 17.21 16.77
C HIS A 32 -7.37 18.36 16.50
N LEU A 33 -7.14 18.73 15.24
CA LEU A 33 -6.19 19.79 14.87
C LEU A 33 -6.86 21.03 14.25
N SER A 34 -8.19 21.05 14.12
CA SER A 34 -8.91 22.24 13.63
C SER A 34 -8.90 23.34 14.70
N ASN A 35 -7.91 24.23 14.61
CA ASN A 35 -8.03 25.61 15.07
C ASN A 35 -8.57 26.47 13.89
N PRO A 36 -9.48 27.44 14.10
CA PRO A 36 -10.23 28.11 13.01
C PRO A 36 -9.42 29.03 12.07
N GLU A 37 -8.10 29.17 12.24
CA GLU A 37 -7.33 30.29 11.65
C GLU A 37 -6.52 29.93 10.38
N HIS A 38 -6.59 28.70 9.87
CA HIS A 38 -6.07 28.40 8.52
C HIS A 38 -7.11 27.70 7.66
N SER A 39 -8.18 28.46 7.40
CA SER A 39 -8.97 28.35 6.18
C SER A 39 -8.20 29.04 5.04
N ASP A 40 -7.08 28.47 4.60
CA ASP A 40 -6.51 28.86 3.31
C ASP A 40 -7.05 27.91 2.24
N GLY A 41 -7.78 28.54 1.32
CA GLY A 41 -8.42 27.91 0.19
C GLY A 41 -7.47 27.02 -0.60
N GLU A 42 -8.04 25.92 -1.06
CA GLU A 42 -7.51 25.11 -2.14
C GLU A 42 -7.44 26.01 -3.39
N VAL A 43 -6.32 26.72 -3.58
CA VAL A 43 -6.00 27.41 -4.84
C VAL A 43 -5.26 26.40 -5.72
N ASP A 44 -5.95 26.01 -6.79
CA ASP A 44 -5.42 25.24 -7.91
C ASP A 44 -4.28 26.02 -8.59
N GLU A 45 -3.08 25.44 -8.61
CA GLU A 45 -1.95 25.95 -9.39
C GLU A 45 -1.66 24.95 -10.52
N GLU A 46 -2.30 25.20 -11.67
CA GLU A 46 -1.84 24.75 -12.99
C GLU A 46 -0.49 25.38 -13.29
N LYS A 47 0.47 24.59 -13.81
CA LYS A 47 1.69 25.13 -14.41
C LYS A 47 1.91 24.61 -15.82
N GLY A 48 1.86 25.57 -16.75
CA GLY A 48 2.61 25.64 -18.01
C GLY A 48 1.87 26.49 -19.05
N PRO A 49 2.54 27.32 -19.89
CA PRO A 49 3.99 27.49 -20.13
C PRO A 49 4.50 28.95 -20.02
N GLY A 50 5.84 29.16 -20.04
CA GLY A 50 6.53 30.48 -19.99
C GLY A 50 6.46 31.30 -21.29
N PRO A 51 7.38 32.27 -21.60
CA PRO A 51 8.56 32.80 -20.87
C PRO A 51 8.73 34.36 -20.89
N GLN A 52 9.86 34.83 -20.29
CA GLN A 52 10.63 36.09 -20.55
C GLN A 52 10.50 37.36 -19.68
N ALA A 53 11.72 37.90 -19.41
CA ALA A 53 12.17 39.29 -19.27
C ALA A 53 12.19 40.00 -17.89
N ASP A 54 13.41 40.08 -17.35
CA ASP A 54 14.19 41.27 -16.91
C ASP A 54 13.71 42.27 -15.82
N VAL A 55 14.67 42.47 -14.90
CA VAL A 55 15.08 43.65 -14.08
C VAL A 55 14.36 44.07 -12.78
N PRO A 56 15.11 44.66 -11.80
CA PRO A 56 14.89 44.54 -10.35
C PRO A 56 14.47 45.86 -9.66
N ASP A 57 14.21 45.77 -8.34
CA ASP A 57 14.75 46.63 -7.25
C ASP A 57 13.74 47.10 -6.15
N LEU A 58 14.29 47.25 -4.94
CA LEU A 58 13.90 48.08 -3.79
C LEU A 58 12.74 47.70 -2.83
N LYS A 59 13.18 47.22 -1.64
CA LYS A 59 12.88 47.64 -0.24
C LYS A 59 11.51 48.28 0.08
N VAL A 60 10.87 47.83 1.18
CA VAL A 60 10.55 48.67 2.36
C VAL A 60 10.27 47.79 3.60
N SER A 61 10.94 48.14 4.69
CA SER A 61 10.80 47.65 6.06
C SER A 61 9.51 48.14 6.75
N LYS A 62 8.92 47.35 7.66
CA LYS A 62 8.18 47.88 8.82
C LYS A 62 8.15 46.88 9.98
N LEU A 63 8.95 47.19 11.01
CA LEU A 63 8.80 46.72 12.39
C LEU A 63 7.68 47.53 13.06
N SER A 64 6.82 46.88 13.84
CA SER A 64 6.16 47.44 15.03
C SER A 64 5.10 46.47 15.58
N GLY A 65 5.15 46.16 16.88
CA GLY A 65 3.96 45.72 17.62
C GLY A 65 4.18 44.60 18.63
N MET A 66 4.84 44.91 19.74
CA MET A 66 4.95 44.03 20.91
C MET A 66 3.67 44.13 21.75
N GLN A 67 2.96 43.01 21.97
CA GLN A 67 1.95 42.92 23.04
C GLN A 67 1.93 41.50 23.64
N LYS A 68 2.45 41.40 24.88
CA LYS A 68 2.30 40.24 25.76
C LYS A 68 0.99 40.36 26.53
N CYS A 69 0.22 39.27 26.65
CA CYS A 69 -0.12 38.61 27.92
C CYS A 69 -1.41 37.76 27.77
N GLY A 70 -1.35 36.51 28.23
CA GLY A 70 -2.44 35.91 29.01
C GLY A 70 -3.52 35.12 28.27
N LYS A 71 -3.23 33.85 27.96
CA LYS A 71 -4.03 32.67 28.38
C LYS A 71 -3.28 31.39 28.04
N ASN A 72 -2.62 30.84 29.05
CA ASN A 72 -2.02 29.51 29.03
C ASN A 72 -3.13 28.46 28.92
N GLN A 73 -3.47 28.05 27.70
CA GLN A 73 -4.08 26.74 27.40
C GLN A 73 -4.05 26.53 25.88
N PRO A 74 -3.08 25.73 25.37
CA PRO A 74 -3.46 24.64 24.45
C PRO A 74 -2.56 23.39 24.52
N SER A 75 -1.72 23.20 25.56
CA SER A 75 -0.78 22.08 25.59
C SER A 75 -1.36 20.76 26.11
N ARG A 76 -2.58 20.77 26.67
CA ARG A 76 -3.05 19.67 27.53
C ARG A 76 -3.58 18.43 26.80
N ASP A 77 -3.75 18.46 25.48
CA ASP A 77 -4.22 17.27 24.74
C ASP A 77 -3.41 16.92 23.49
N LEU A 78 -2.41 17.69 23.06
CA LEU A 78 -1.69 17.35 21.82
C LEU A 78 -0.97 16.00 21.91
N ALA A 79 -0.43 15.67 23.10
CA ALA A 79 0.18 14.36 23.36
C ALA A 79 -0.87 13.24 23.33
N ALA A 80 -1.99 13.39 24.03
CA ALA A 80 -3.07 12.40 24.05
C ALA A 80 -3.71 12.20 22.65
N MET A 81 -3.87 13.27 21.88
CA MET A 81 -4.39 13.24 20.50
C MET A 81 -3.39 12.61 19.53
N SER A 82 -2.09 12.91 19.69
CA SER A 82 -1.05 12.23 18.92
C SER A 82 -1.04 10.73 19.20
N GLN A 83 -1.19 10.35 20.48
CA GLN A 83 -1.27 8.96 20.90
C GLN A 83 -2.49 8.27 20.29
N ALA A 84 -3.68 8.86 20.38
CA ALA A 84 -4.90 8.31 19.79
C ALA A 84 -4.77 8.07 18.27
N PHE A 85 -4.21 9.04 17.54
CA PHE A 85 -3.95 8.89 16.11
C PHE A 85 -2.98 7.73 15.82
N PHE A 86 -1.85 7.66 16.54
CA PHE A 86 -0.86 6.61 16.29
C PHE A 86 -1.33 5.24 16.75
N THR A 87 -2.14 5.14 17.81
CA THR A 87 -2.78 3.89 18.23
C THR A 87 -3.72 3.38 17.14
N MET A 88 -4.62 4.24 16.62
CA MET A 88 -5.51 3.81 15.54
C MET A 88 -4.76 3.46 14.26
N LEU A 89 -3.74 4.24 13.89
CA LEU A 89 -2.89 3.91 12.74
C LEU A 89 -2.20 2.55 12.92
N GLU A 90 -1.72 2.25 14.11
CA GLU A 90 -1.09 0.97 14.44
C GLU A 90 -2.09 -0.19 14.32
N ASP A 91 -3.33 -0.02 14.81
CA ASP A 91 -4.39 -1.01 14.70
C ASP A 91 -4.76 -1.31 13.24
N GLU A 92 -4.95 -0.27 12.42
CA GLU A 92 -5.21 -0.40 10.99
C GLU A 92 -4.05 -1.13 10.26
N ILE A 93 -2.81 -0.80 10.61
CA ILE A 93 -1.61 -1.47 10.10
C ILE A 93 -1.57 -2.95 10.54
N ASN A 94 -1.99 -3.26 11.77
CA ASN A 94 -2.05 -4.62 12.29
C ASN A 94 -3.07 -5.47 11.54
N VAL A 95 -4.25 -4.91 11.25
CA VAL A 95 -5.27 -5.56 10.44
C VAL A 95 -4.74 -5.86 9.05
N ALA A 96 -4.10 -4.88 8.39
CA ALA A 96 -3.52 -5.06 7.06
C ALA A 96 -2.39 -6.11 7.04
N GLU A 97 -1.51 -6.10 8.04
CA GLU A 97 -0.42 -7.08 8.18
C GLU A 97 -0.94 -8.50 8.42
N ALA A 98 -1.94 -8.66 9.28
CA ALA A 98 -2.55 -9.96 9.56
C ALA A 98 -3.23 -10.54 8.32
N PHE A 99 -3.97 -9.71 7.58
CA PHE A 99 -4.57 -10.09 6.32
C PHE A 99 -3.52 -10.48 5.28
N TYR A 100 -2.48 -9.66 5.11
CA TYR A 100 -1.37 -9.94 4.19
C TYR A 100 -0.72 -11.30 4.47
N LYS A 101 -0.37 -11.59 5.74
CA LYS A 101 0.24 -12.87 6.14
C LYS A 101 -0.66 -14.05 5.82
N LYS A 102 -1.95 -13.94 6.14
CA LYS A 102 -2.93 -14.98 5.84
C LYS A 102 -3.04 -15.25 4.34
N GLN A 103 -3.12 -14.19 3.53
CA GLN A 103 -3.25 -14.33 2.08
C GLN A 103 -1.97 -14.90 1.46
N LEU A 104 -0.79 -14.47 1.92
CA LEU A 104 0.50 -15.00 1.49
C LEU A 104 0.60 -16.52 1.76
N GLN A 105 0.21 -16.96 2.96
CA GLN A 105 0.18 -18.38 3.30
C GLN A 105 -0.79 -19.18 2.41
N SER A 106 -1.95 -18.61 2.11
CA SER A 106 -2.93 -19.23 1.20
C SER A 106 -2.35 -19.44 -0.21
N ILE A 107 -1.71 -18.41 -0.77
CA ILE A 107 -1.07 -18.49 -2.09
C ILE A 107 0.08 -19.52 -2.07
N GLN A 108 0.90 -19.53 -1.01
CA GLN A 108 1.97 -20.52 -0.87
C GLN A 108 1.42 -21.95 -0.84
N ALA A 109 0.33 -22.19 -0.11
CA ALA A 109 -0.31 -23.50 -0.04
C ALA A 109 -0.87 -23.94 -1.40
N GLN A 110 -1.49 -23.02 -2.15
CA GLN A 110 -1.95 -23.27 -3.51
C GLN A 110 -0.78 -23.61 -4.45
N LEU A 111 0.36 -22.91 -4.36
CA LEU A 111 1.54 -23.20 -5.16
C LEU A 111 2.11 -24.59 -4.84
N ASN A 112 2.20 -24.94 -3.56
CA ASN A 112 2.65 -26.27 -3.14
C ASN A 112 1.72 -27.37 -3.65
N LYS A 113 0.40 -27.14 -3.60
CA LYS A 113 -0.59 -28.05 -4.18
C LYS A 113 -0.39 -28.22 -5.70
N ALA A 114 -0.13 -27.13 -6.42
CA ALA A 114 0.14 -27.18 -7.85
C ALA A 114 1.41 -27.99 -8.18
N LYS A 115 2.48 -27.82 -7.39
CA LYS A 115 3.72 -28.61 -7.54
C LYS A 115 3.50 -30.11 -7.35
N ILE A 116 2.71 -30.50 -6.35
CA ILE A 116 2.37 -31.90 -6.09
C ILE A 116 1.59 -32.49 -7.28
N ILE A 117 0.58 -31.77 -7.77
CA ILE A 117 -0.20 -32.20 -8.94
C ILE A 117 0.71 -32.39 -10.15
N TYR A 118 1.63 -31.45 -10.41
CA TYR A 118 2.58 -31.54 -11.51
C TYR A 118 3.49 -32.77 -11.40
N HIS A 119 4.01 -33.07 -10.21
CA HIS A 119 4.84 -34.26 -10.01
C HIS A 119 4.07 -35.55 -10.31
N ASN A 120 2.82 -35.65 -9.82
CA ASN A 120 1.95 -36.81 -10.02
C ASN A 120 1.42 -36.97 -11.45
N ILE A 121 1.56 -35.95 -12.31
CA ILE A 121 1.25 -36.02 -13.75
C ILE A 121 2.39 -36.74 -14.49
N ASN A 122 3.63 -36.64 -14.00
CA ASN A 122 4.78 -37.28 -14.65
C ASN A 122 4.76 -38.82 -14.54
N ASP A 123 3.95 -39.36 -13.63
CA ASP A 123 3.75 -40.81 -13.49
C ASP A 123 2.63 -41.28 -14.42
N ASN A 124 3.01 -41.99 -15.49
CA ASN A 124 2.17 -42.47 -16.62
C ASN A 124 0.79 -43.03 -16.22
N ASN A 125 -0.25 -42.18 -16.18
CA ASN A 125 -1.60 -42.59 -15.80
C ASN A 125 -2.67 -42.05 -16.78
N SER A 126 -3.74 -42.80 -17.00
CA SER A 126 -4.82 -42.50 -17.97
C SER A 126 -5.67 -41.24 -17.67
N GLN A 127 -5.45 -40.57 -16.52
CA GLN A 127 -6.13 -39.33 -16.11
C GLN A 127 -5.37 -38.02 -16.44
N GLN A 128 -4.29 -38.11 -17.22
CA GLN A 128 -3.42 -36.97 -17.58
C GLN A 128 -4.14 -35.69 -18.03
N PRO A 129 -5.13 -35.72 -18.95
CA PRO A 129 -5.73 -34.49 -19.50
C PRO A 129 -6.50 -33.67 -18.45
N ALA A 130 -7.23 -34.34 -17.56
CA ALA A 130 -7.99 -33.69 -16.50
C ALA A 130 -7.06 -33.03 -15.47
N ARG A 131 -5.93 -33.68 -15.14
CA ARG A 131 -4.93 -33.14 -14.21
C ARG A 131 -4.20 -31.93 -14.79
N ILE A 132 -3.85 -31.97 -16.08
CA ILE A 132 -3.25 -30.83 -16.79
C ILE A 132 -4.22 -29.63 -16.80
N LYS A 133 -5.51 -29.87 -17.08
CA LYS A 133 -6.53 -28.82 -17.04
C LYS A 133 -6.67 -28.21 -15.64
N ALA A 134 -6.70 -29.04 -14.60
CA ALA A 134 -6.76 -28.57 -13.21
C ALA A 134 -5.52 -27.75 -12.81
N LEU A 135 -4.34 -28.17 -13.27
CA LEU A 135 -3.08 -27.48 -13.04
C LEU A 135 -3.04 -26.10 -13.71
N ASN A 136 -3.49 -25.99 -14.96
CA ASN A 136 -3.61 -24.73 -15.67
C ASN A 136 -4.60 -23.78 -14.98
N ALA A 137 -5.74 -24.29 -14.52
CA ALA A 137 -6.71 -23.47 -13.76
C ALA A 137 -6.09 -22.94 -12.45
N LEU A 138 -5.38 -23.79 -11.70
CA LEU A 138 -4.66 -23.37 -10.48
C LEU A 138 -3.58 -22.34 -10.78
N ALA A 139 -2.85 -22.49 -11.88
CA ALA A 139 -1.84 -21.53 -12.32
C ALA A 139 -2.42 -20.13 -12.57
N HIS A 140 -3.54 -20.06 -13.29
CA HIS A 140 -4.22 -18.79 -13.54
C HIS A 140 -4.72 -18.14 -12.25
N HIS A 141 -5.33 -18.91 -11.35
CA HIS A 141 -5.75 -18.40 -10.04
C HIS A 141 -4.57 -17.89 -9.21
N LEU A 142 -3.45 -18.61 -9.19
CA LEU A 142 -2.24 -18.19 -8.47
C LEU A 142 -1.72 -16.83 -8.96
N ILE A 143 -1.58 -16.64 -10.27
CA ILE A 143 -1.13 -15.37 -10.84
C ILE A 143 -2.08 -14.23 -10.44
N HIS A 144 -3.38 -14.47 -10.57
CA HIS A 144 -4.40 -13.49 -10.22
C HIS A 144 -4.34 -13.11 -8.73
N ASP A 145 -4.30 -14.10 -7.83
CA ASP A 145 -4.24 -13.86 -6.38
C ASP A 145 -2.97 -13.11 -5.97
N ILE A 146 -1.84 -13.41 -6.60
CA ILE A 146 -0.59 -12.69 -6.41
C ILE A 146 -0.73 -11.22 -6.84
N GLN A 147 -1.26 -10.96 -8.04
CA GLN A 147 -1.47 -9.59 -8.54
C GLN A 147 -2.38 -8.77 -7.63
N MET A 148 -3.48 -9.39 -7.17
CA MET A 148 -4.41 -8.78 -6.24
C MET A 148 -3.71 -8.42 -4.92
N LEU A 149 -2.89 -9.32 -4.37
CA LEU A 149 -2.14 -9.07 -3.13
C LEU A 149 -1.04 -8.01 -3.31
N VAL A 150 -0.38 -7.94 -4.47
CA VAL A 150 0.57 -6.85 -4.81
C VAL A 150 -0.16 -5.50 -4.79
N SER A 151 -1.30 -5.38 -5.48
CA SER A 151 -2.11 -4.16 -5.49
C SER A 151 -2.55 -3.74 -4.09
N PHE A 152 -2.99 -4.70 -3.28
CA PHE A 152 -3.33 -4.49 -1.87
C PHE A 152 -2.15 -3.89 -1.09
N VAL A 153 -0.96 -4.47 -1.21
CA VAL A 153 0.26 -4.00 -0.54
C VAL A 153 0.61 -2.57 -0.97
N GLU A 154 0.58 -2.29 -2.27
CA GLU A 154 0.92 -0.96 -2.81
C GLU A 154 -0.01 0.13 -2.29
N LEU A 155 -1.32 -0.11 -2.34
CA LEU A 155 -2.32 0.83 -1.86
C LEU A 155 -2.15 1.14 -0.37
N ASN A 156 -1.93 0.13 0.46
CA ASN A 156 -1.72 0.31 1.89
C ASN A 156 -0.40 1.05 2.21
N ARG A 157 0.69 0.74 1.49
CA ARG A 157 1.96 1.50 1.62
C ARG A 157 1.76 2.98 1.31
N ILE A 158 1.00 3.29 0.26
CA ILE A 158 0.71 4.68 -0.11
C ILE A 158 -0.18 5.34 0.97
N ALA A 159 -1.14 4.61 1.54
CA ALA A 159 -2.00 5.10 2.61
C ALA A 159 -1.19 5.50 3.85
N VAL A 160 -0.31 4.62 4.36
CA VAL A 160 0.58 4.92 5.51
C VAL A 160 1.43 6.15 5.23
N ARG A 161 2.12 6.19 4.07
CA ARG A 161 2.94 7.36 3.70
C ARG A 161 2.14 8.65 3.64
N LYS A 162 0.95 8.62 3.05
CA LYS A 162 0.12 9.84 2.91
C LYS A 162 -0.48 10.30 4.23
N ILE A 163 -0.89 9.40 5.10
CA ILE A 163 -1.54 9.79 6.37
C ILE A 163 -0.49 10.30 7.38
N THR A 164 0.67 9.66 7.44
CA THR A 164 1.82 10.13 8.24
C THR A 164 2.36 11.47 7.75
N LYS A 165 2.47 11.66 6.42
CA LYS A 165 2.79 12.96 5.82
C LYS A 165 1.77 14.04 6.17
N LYS A 166 0.48 13.67 6.20
CA LYS A 166 -0.59 14.60 6.58
C LYS A 166 -0.45 15.03 8.05
N TYR A 167 -0.25 14.09 8.96
CA TYR A 167 0.02 14.39 10.37
C TYR A 167 1.23 15.34 10.52
N SER A 168 2.35 15.02 9.86
CA SER A 168 3.58 15.83 9.88
C SER A 168 3.35 17.27 9.42
N LYS A 169 2.58 17.47 8.34
CA LYS A 169 2.20 18.80 7.85
C LYS A 169 1.29 19.57 8.79
N MET A 170 0.32 18.92 9.43
CA MET A 170 -0.66 19.59 10.28
C MET A 170 -0.11 19.93 11.67
N THR A 171 0.87 19.16 12.16
CA THR A 171 1.48 19.35 13.49
C THR A 171 2.85 20.04 13.43
N SER A 172 3.38 20.27 12.22
CA SER A 172 4.76 20.74 11.97
C SER A 172 5.84 19.88 12.62
N GLN A 173 5.54 18.61 12.94
CA GLN A 173 6.49 17.66 13.50
C GLN A 173 7.04 16.73 12.42
N PRO A 174 8.37 16.54 12.31
CA PRO A 174 9.00 15.75 11.24
C PRO A 174 8.94 14.23 11.48
N VAL A 175 7.80 13.71 11.91
CA VAL A 175 7.62 12.30 12.31
C VAL A 175 7.44 11.33 11.15
N GLU A 176 7.08 11.82 9.95
CA GLU A 176 6.79 10.99 8.76
C GLU A 176 7.88 9.96 8.47
N LYS A 177 9.14 10.40 8.34
CA LYS A 177 10.26 9.51 8.00
C LYS A 177 10.58 8.50 9.09
N GLN A 178 10.33 8.84 10.35
CA GLN A 178 10.59 7.95 11.48
C GLN A 178 9.52 6.87 11.54
N VAL A 179 8.25 7.26 11.48
CA VAL A 179 7.11 6.33 11.51
C VAL A 179 7.16 5.38 10.33
N VAL A 180 7.36 5.88 9.10
CA VAL A 180 7.42 5.01 7.91
C VAL A 180 8.57 4.00 8.02
N ARG A 181 9.75 4.42 8.47
CA ARG A 181 10.89 3.50 8.68
C ARG A 181 10.59 2.45 9.73
N GLU A 182 9.92 2.83 10.81
CA GLU A 182 9.58 1.89 11.88
C GLU A 182 8.54 0.87 11.43
N VAL A 183 7.51 1.31 10.70
CA VAL A 183 6.52 0.39 10.12
C VAL A 183 7.19 -0.53 9.07
N GLU A 184 8.11 -0.02 8.24
CA GLU A 184 8.90 -0.84 7.31
C GLU A 184 9.83 -1.84 8.00
N ARG A 185 10.28 -1.54 9.23
CA ARG A 185 11.09 -2.43 10.04
C ARG A 185 10.26 -3.53 10.68
N LEU A 186 9.09 -3.18 11.20
CA LEU A 186 8.27 -4.08 12.01
C LEU A 186 7.24 -4.88 11.20
N ARG A 187 6.81 -4.40 10.03
CA ARG A 187 5.72 -5.01 9.26
C ARG A 187 6.23 -5.59 7.96
N THR A 188 5.92 -6.86 7.74
CA THR A 188 6.43 -7.61 6.59
C THR A 188 5.77 -7.16 5.29
N PHE A 189 4.50 -6.76 5.30
CA PHE A 189 3.79 -6.31 4.09
C PHE A 189 4.40 -5.04 3.49
N MET A 190 5.05 -4.20 4.31
CA MET A 190 5.69 -2.95 3.84
C MET A 190 6.88 -3.18 2.92
N LYS A 191 7.56 -4.33 3.00
CA LYS A 191 8.61 -4.73 2.04
C LYS A 191 8.12 -5.81 1.10
N ALA A 192 7.22 -6.69 1.57
CA ALA A 192 6.61 -7.79 0.84
C ALA A 192 7.61 -8.66 0.07
N LEU A 193 8.82 -8.83 0.62
CA LEU A 193 9.88 -9.61 -0.01
C LEU A 193 9.43 -11.05 -0.28
N ASP A 194 8.69 -11.64 0.65
CA ASP A 194 8.21 -13.01 0.52
C ASP A 194 7.12 -13.14 -0.56
N LEU A 195 6.29 -12.11 -0.76
CA LEU A 195 5.34 -12.09 -1.88
C LEU A 195 6.05 -12.04 -3.24
N TYR A 196 7.08 -11.20 -3.38
CA TYR A 196 7.83 -11.12 -4.62
C TYR A 196 8.62 -12.40 -4.89
N ARG A 197 9.23 -13.00 -3.86
CA ARG A 197 9.86 -14.32 -3.97
C ARG A 197 8.86 -15.38 -4.41
N LEU A 198 7.67 -15.39 -3.82
CA LEU A 198 6.60 -16.33 -4.16
C LEU A 198 6.11 -16.14 -5.59
N ARG A 199 5.99 -14.89 -6.06
CA ARG A 199 5.70 -14.58 -7.46
C ARG A 199 6.77 -15.15 -8.38
N ASP A 200 8.03 -14.87 -8.12
CA ASP A 200 9.14 -15.34 -8.96
C ASP A 200 9.21 -16.88 -8.96
N GLU A 201 8.94 -17.53 -7.82
CA GLU A 201 8.85 -18.99 -7.72
C GLU A 201 7.68 -19.55 -8.55
N ALA A 202 6.50 -18.92 -8.46
CA ALA A 202 5.34 -19.29 -9.25
C ALA A 202 5.61 -19.13 -10.76
N GLU A 203 6.20 -18.01 -11.18
CA GLU A 203 6.57 -17.77 -12.59
C GLU A 203 7.55 -18.82 -13.11
N GLN A 204 8.60 -19.14 -12.35
CA GLN A 204 9.56 -20.17 -12.71
C GLN A 204 8.90 -21.55 -12.82
N PHE A 205 7.99 -21.87 -11.92
CA PHE A 205 7.23 -23.11 -11.96
C PHE A 205 6.38 -23.20 -13.23
N LEU A 206 5.66 -22.13 -13.59
CA LEU A 206 4.83 -22.09 -14.80
C LEU A 206 5.66 -22.12 -16.09
N MET A 207 6.82 -21.47 -16.12
CA MET A 207 7.75 -21.57 -17.26
C MET A 207 8.30 -22.99 -17.46
N LYS A 208 8.55 -23.74 -16.38
CA LYS A 208 8.97 -25.15 -16.48
C LYS A 208 7.86 -26.00 -17.08
N GLN A 209 6.61 -25.75 -16.71
CA GLN A 209 5.45 -26.46 -17.27
C GLN A 209 5.28 -26.19 -18.77
N SER A 210 5.38 -24.93 -19.20
CA SER A 210 5.22 -24.59 -20.61
C SER A 210 6.28 -25.27 -21.48
N LYS A 211 7.56 -25.22 -21.07
CA LYS A 211 8.66 -25.90 -21.78
C LYS A 211 8.47 -27.42 -21.86
N PHE A 212 7.92 -28.05 -20.82
CA PHE A 212 7.61 -29.48 -20.82
C PHE A 212 6.47 -29.83 -21.77
N ALA A 213 5.41 -29.02 -21.81
CA ALA A 213 4.30 -29.19 -22.76
C ALA A 213 4.77 -29.14 -24.22
N TYR A 214 5.69 -28.23 -24.55
CA TYR A 214 6.31 -28.20 -25.89
C TYR A 214 7.13 -29.46 -26.16
N ARG A 215 7.94 -29.92 -25.21
CA ARG A 215 8.83 -31.08 -25.42
C ARG A 215 8.07 -32.39 -25.67
N ASN A 216 6.95 -32.61 -24.97
CA ASN A 216 6.11 -33.80 -25.14
C ASN A 216 5.27 -33.75 -26.42
N ALA A 217 4.84 -32.56 -26.86
CA ALA A 217 4.12 -32.41 -28.13
C ALA A 217 4.97 -32.80 -29.35
N TYR A 218 6.30 -32.59 -29.29
CA TYR A 218 7.22 -33.00 -30.36
C TYR A 218 7.58 -34.49 -30.33
N THR A 219 7.45 -35.18 -29.19
CA THR A 219 7.75 -36.62 -29.09
C THR A 219 6.56 -37.51 -29.41
N ALA A 220 5.33 -37.00 -29.36
CA ALA A 220 4.11 -37.74 -29.71
C ALA A 220 3.77 -37.72 -31.22
N VAL A 221 4.58 -37.05 -32.04
CA VAL A 221 4.37 -36.87 -33.49
C VAL A 221 5.41 -37.66 -34.32
N VAL A 222 6.21 -38.53 -33.69
CA VAL A 222 7.17 -39.44 -34.32
C VAL A 222 6.76 -40.87 -34.01
#